data_AF-A1ZJX3-F1
#
_entry.id   AF-A1ZJX3-F1
#
_cell.length_a   1.000
_cell.length_b   1.000
_cell.length_c   1.000
_cell.angle_alpha   90.00
_cell.angle_beta   90.00
_cell.angle_gamma   90.00
#
_symmetry.space_group_name_H-M   'P 1'
#
loop_
_entity.id
_entity.type
_entity.pdbx_description
1 polymer ?
#
loop_
_entity_poly.entity_id
_entity_poly.type
_entity_poly.pdbx_seq_one_letter_code
_entity_poly.pdbx_strand_id
1 'polypeptide(L)'
;METAQKILDRINQSTLIGKSHIKFNPDFPLRNYLHCGYCKRQFTGYWSKGRNAKYPYYGCPNKKDKDRFQRGRKKLTAEFQEFLERITVPEQVREIFSIILQTFREQKGQIQADWIKDKEKQINSIKCKMDRIQQILVNSSSFHLIEKLEKEREELNQKKLKYQQEITNV
;
A
#
# COMPACT_ATOMS: atom_id res chain seq x y z
N MET A 1 -3.82 -22.60 -38.99
CA MET A 1 -4.65 -23.08 -37.87
C MET A 1 -3.87 -24.01 -36.95
N GLU A 2 -3.15 -25.01 -37.47
CA GLU A 2 -2.43 -26.02 -36.67
C GLU A 2 -1.30 -25.46 -35.78
N THR A 3 -0.57 -24.44 -36.25
CA THR A 3 0.53 -23.82 -35.50
C THR A 3 0.04 -23.03 -34.28
N ALA A 4 -1.12 -22.39 -34.40
CA ALA A 4 -1.74 -21.66 -33.31
C ALA A 4 -2.19 -22.62 -32.20
N GLN A 5 -2.79 -23.76 -32.57
CA GLN A 5 -3.17 -24.83 -31.63
C GLN A 5 -1.94 -25.34 -30.86
N LYS A 6 -0.83 -25.64 -31.56
CA LYS A 6 0.42 -26.10 -30.92
C LYS A 6 1.04 -25.08 -29.95
N ILE A 7 0.87 -23.78 -30.20
CA ILE A 7 1.32 -22.72 -29.29
C ILE A 7 0.42 -22.68 -28.04
N LEU A 8 -0.90 -22.76 -28.21
CA LEU A 8 -1.86 -22.79 -27.11
C LEU A 8 -1.67 -24.03 -26.23
N ASP A 9 -1.41 -25.20 -26.82
CA ASP A 9 -1.16 -26.44 -26.08
C ASP A 9 0.14 -26.36 -25.26
N ARG A 10 1.21 -25.76 -25.82
CA ARG A 10 2.45 -25.51 -25.07
C ARG A 10 2.29 -24.51 -23.94
N ILE A 11 1.47 -23.48 -24.15
CA ILE A 11 1.11 -22.52 -23.11
C ILE A 11 0.39 -23.29 -22.00
N ASN A 12 -0.70 -23.99 -22.29
CA ASN A 12 -1.49 -24.71 -21.28
C ASN A 12 -0.72 -25.83 -20.55
N GLN A 13 0.25 -26.48 -21.21
CA GLN A 13 1.13 -27.50 -20.60
C GLN A 13 2.35 -26.91 -19.87
N SER A 14 2.56 -25.60 -19.96
CA SER A 14 3.70 -24.94 -19.32
C SER A 14 3.53 -24.96 -17.81
N THR A 15 4.41 -25.69 -17.13
CA THR A 15 4.52 -25.73 -15.66
C THR A 15 4.90 -24.39 -15.03
N LEU A 16 5.04 -23.32 -15.84
CA LEU A 16 5.36 -21.96 -15.43
C LEU A 16 4.12 -21.06 -15.41
N ILE A 17 2.99 -21.46 -15.99
CA ILE A 17 1.74 -20.69 -15.91
C ILE A 17 1.22 -20.75 -14.47
N GLY A 18 1.04 -19.58 -13.87
CA GLY A 18 0.55 -19.44 -12.50
C GLY A 18 1.62 -19.64 -11.41
N LYS A 19 2.86 -20.00 -11.75
CA LYS A 19 3.95 -20.00 -10.76
C LYS A 19 4.37 -18.57 -10.49
N SER A 20 3.92 -18.04 -9.36
CA SER A 20 4.42 -16.77 -8.84
C SER A 20 5.92 -16.91 -8.59
N HIS A 21 6.71 -15.96 -9.13
CA HIS A 21 8.12 -15.88 -8.77
C HIS A 21 8.21 -15.68 -7.26
N ILE A 22 8.99 -16.52 -6.57
CA ILE A 22 9.35 -16.31 -5.17
C ILE A 22 10.01 -14.93 -5.10
N LYS A 23 9.25 -13.96 -4.58
CA LYS A 23 9.67 -12.55 -4.48
C LYS A 23 10.82 -12.41 -3.50
N PHE A 24 10.80 -13.20 -2.44
CA PHE A 24 11.81 -13.22 -1.39
C PHE A 24 12.50 -14.59 -1.35
N ASN A 25 13.75 -14.64 -1.80
CA ASN A 25 14.58 -15.84 -1.68
C ASN A 25 15.51 -15.68 -0.47
N PRO A 26 15.39 -16.51 0.57
CA PRO A 26 16.22 -16.40 1.78
C PRO A 26 17.72 -16.57 1.49
N ASP A 27 18.10 -17.28 0.44
CA ASP A 27 19.51 -17.43 0.04
C ASP A 27 20.13 -16.14 -0.49
N PHE A 28 19.29 -15.20 -0.97
CA PHE A 28 19.72 -13.94 -1.58
C PHE A 28 18.87 -12.79 -1.03
N PRO A 29 19.05 -12.40 0.25
CA PRO A 29 18.21 -11.39 0.91
C PRO A 29 18.30 -10.01 0.25
N LEU A 30 19.47 -9.64 -0.30
CA LEU A 30 19.68 -8.36 -0.98
C LEU A 30 19.13 -8.30 -2.42
N ARG A 31 18.46 -9.36 -2.89
CA ARG A 31 17.84 -9.38 -4.22
C ARG A 31 16.75 -8.31 -4.27
N ASN A 32 16.73 -7.52 -5.34
CA ASN A 32 15.86 -6.35 -5.58
C ASN A 32 16.27 -5.02 -4.90
N TYR A 33 17.19 -5.03 -3.93
CA TYR A 33 17.71 -3.80 -3.32
C TYR A 33 18.94 -3.25 -4.05
N LEU A 34 19.70 -4.16 -4.67
CA LEU A 34 20.94 -3.84 -5.37
C LEU A 34 20.69 -3.50 -6.85
N HIS A 35 21.26 -2.39 -7.30
CA HIS A 35 21.12 -1.90 -8.67
C HIS A 35 22.48 -1.74 -9.33
N CYS A 36 22.57 -2.01 -10.63
CA CYS A 36 23.78 -1.73 -11.39
C CYS A 36 24.03 -0.22 -11.46
N GLY A 37 25.26 0.21 -11.15
CA GLY A 37 25.67 1.61 -11.28
C GLY A 37 25.50 2.15 -12.71
N TYR A 38 25.75 1.30 -13.72
CA TYR A 38 25.67 1.64 -15.15
C TYR A 38 24.26 1.45 -15.72
N CYS A 39 23.79 0.21 -15.89
CA CYS A 39 22.50 -0.04 -16.57
C CYS A 39 21.25 0.13 -15.68
N LYS A 40 21.41 0.48 -14.38
CA LYS A 40 20.34 0.66 -13.39
C LYS A 40 19.40 -0.53 -13.18
N ARG A 41 19.68 -1.68 -13.82
CA ARG A 41 18.91 -2.90 -13.60
C ARG A 41 19.23 -3.50 -12.24
N GLN A 42 18.24 -4.16 -11.67
CA GLN A 42 18.38 -4.90 -10.42
C GLN A 42 19.35 -6.05 -10.58
N PHE A 43 20.14 -6.29 -9.54
CA PHE A 43 21.05 -7.41 -9.45
C PHE A 43 20.28 -8.71 -9.23
N THR A 44 20.75 -9.77 -9.87
CA THR A 44 20.25 -11.12 -9.66
C THR A 44 21.21 -11.90 -8.76
N GLY A 45 20.63 -12.73 -7.89
CA GLY A 45 21.38 -13.72 -7.11
C GLY A 45 21.41 -15.06 -7.85
N TYR A 46 22.59 -15.66 -7.98
CA TYR A 46 22.75 -16.97 -8.60
C TYR A 46 23.89 -17.77 -7.98
N TRP A 47 23.84 -19.09 -8.16
CA TRP A 47 24.89 -20.02 -7.76
C TRP A 47 25.76 -20.35 -8.96
N SER A 48 27.06 -20.06 -8.89
CA SER A 48 28.05 -20.44 -9.90
C SER A 48 28.73 -21.76 -9.53
N LYS A 49 28.84 -22.70 -10.45
CA LYS A 49 29.53 -23.98 -10.23
C LYS A 49 31.04 -23.78 -10.41
N GLY A 50 31.83 -24.05 -9.37
CA GLY A 50 33.29 -24.14 -9.44
C GLY A 50 33.77 -25.59 -9.44
N ARG A 51 35.09 -25.78 -9.25
CA ARG A 51 35.74 -27.11 -9.27
C ARG A 51 35.19 -28.08 -8.23
N ASN A 52 34.96 -27.59 -7.00
CA ASN A 52 34.62 -28.43 -5.85
C ASN A 52 33.22 -28.12 -5.26
N ALA A 53 32.63 -26.98 -5.58
CA ALA A 53 31.39 -26.52 -4.93
C ALA A 53 30.64 -25.47 -5.78
N LYS A 54 29.42 -25.14 -5.35
CA LYS A 54 28.66 -24.00 -5.86
C LYS A 54 28.90 -22.77 -4.98
N TYR A 55 29.12 -21.62 -5.62
CA TYR A 55 29.46 -20.36 -4.97
C TYR A 55 28.36 -19.32 -5.24
N PRO A 56 27.81 -18.66 -4.22
CA PRO A 56 26.73 -17.70 -4.39
C PRO A 56 27.28 -16.31 -4.75
N TYR A 57 26.72 -15.71 -5.80
CA TYR A 57 27.07 -14.38 -6.30
C TYR A 57 25.84 -13.52 -6.54
N TYR A 58 26.02 -12.20 -6.43
CA TYR A 58 25.14 -11.20 -7.00
C TYR A 58 25.78 -10.63 -8.27
N GLY A 59 25.01 -10.41 -9.32
CA GLY A 59 25.54 -9.80 -10.55
C GLY A 59 24.48 -9.14 -11.42
N CYS A 60 24.95 -8.31 -12.34
CA CYS A 60 24.09 -7.66 -13.32
C CYS A 60 23.58 -8.69 -14.37
N PRO A 61 22.26 -8.76 -14.63
CA PRO A 61 21.69 -9.69 -15.61
C PRO A 61 21.89 -9.23 -17.05
N ASN A 62 22.27 -7.95 -17.28
CA ASN A 62 22.45 -7.41 -18.60
C ASN A 62 23.80 -7.84 -19.20
N LYS A 63 23.76 -8.71 -20.22
CA LYS A 63 24.97 -9.16 -20.94
C LYS A 63 25.60 -8.07 -21.82
N LYS A 64 24.84 -7.04 -22.20
CA LYS A 64 25.32 -5.90 -23.02
C LYS A 64 25.95 -4.80 -22.18
N ASP A 65 25.93 -4.93 -20.86
CA ASP A 65 26.56 -3.98 -19.95
C ASP A 65 28.07 -4.18 -20.00
N LYS A 66 28.80 -3.14 -20.40
CA LYS A 66 30.27 -3.17 -20.51
C LYS A 66 30.94 -3.25 -19.15
N ASP A 67 30.30 -2.66 -18.13
CA ASP A 67 30.78 -2.64 -16.74
C ASP A 67 30.06 -3.70 -15.89
N ARG A 68 29.65 -4.81 -16.52
CA ARG A 68 28.99 -5.91 -15.84
C ARG A 68 29.90 -6.48 -14.76
N PHE A 69 29.53 -6.27 -13.50
CA PHE A 69 30.25 -6.81 -12.36
C PHE A 69 29.46 -7.90 -11.62
N GLN A 70 30.21 -8.78 -10.95
CA GLN A 70 29.68 -9.77 -10.01
C GLN A 70 30.41 -9.64 -8.67
N ARG A 71 29.68 -9.80 -7.56
CA ARG A 71 30.21 -9.76 -6.20
C ARG A 71 29.76 -11.00 -5.43
N GLY A 72 30.68 -11.58 -4.66
CA GLY A 72 30.37 -12.74 -3.82
C GLY A 72 29.32 -12.37 -2.77
N ARG A 73 28.33 -13.25 -2.55
CA ARG A 73 27.22 -12.99 -1.63
C ARG A 73 27.72 -12.55 -0.24
N LYS A 74 28.63 -13.31 0.35
CA LYS A 74 29.14 -13.06 1.71
C LYS A 74 29.74 -11.66 1.86
N LYS A 75 30.61 -11.26 0.93
CA LYS A 75 31.27 -9.95 0.96
C LYS A 75 30.26 -8.82 0.84
N LEU A 76 29.35 -8.92 -0.12
CA LEU A 76 28.35 -7.88 -0.35
C LEU A 76 27.36 -7.75 0.81
N THR A 77 26.95 -8.88 1.41
CA THR A 77 26.11 -8.88 2.61
C THR A 77 26.81 -8.26 3.81
N ALA A 78 28.11 -8.53 4.01
CA ALA A 78 28.89 -7.91 5.07
C ALA A 78 29.03 -6.40 4.87
N GLU A 79 29.42 -5.95 3.67
CA GLU A 79 29.52 -4.51 3.33
C GLU A 79 28.17 -3.79 3.52
N PHE A 80 27.06 -4.45 3.16
CA PHE A 80 25.72 -3.91 3.37
C PHE A 80 25.35 -3.83 4.85
N GLN A 81 25.74 -4.83 5.66
CA GLN A 81 25.52 -4.80 7.09
C GLN A 81 26.31 -3.66 7.76
N GLU A 82 27.60 -3.49 7.42
CA GLU A 82 28.42 -2.38 7.90
C GLU A 82 27.82 -1.01 7.51
N PHE A 83 27.28 -0.91 6.30
CA PHE A 83 26.58 0.29 5.85
C PHE A 83 25.33 0.58 6.69
N LEU A 84 24.53 -0.45 6.99
CA LEU A 84 23.37 -0.31 7.87
C LEU A 84 23.79 0.12 9.27
N GLU A 85 24.84 -0.47 9.84
CA GLU A 85 25.36 -0.11 11.15
C GLU A 85 25.80 1.36 11.23
N ARG A 86 26.38 1.90 10.15
CA ARG A 86 26.77 3.33 10.09
C ARG A 86 25.60 4.30 10.01
N ILE A 87 24.52 3.90 9.35
CA ILE A 87 23.31 4.73 9.20
C ILE A 87 22.34 4.52 10.36
N THR A 88 22.50 3.43 11.11
CA THR A 88 21.65 3.12 12.25
C THR A 88 21.76 4.24 13.27
N VAL A 89 20.60 4.79 13.60
CA VAL A 89 20.45 5.88 14.55
C VAL A 89 20.93 5.42 15.94
N PRO A 90 21.71 6.23 16.67
CA PRO A 90 22.13 5.89 18.02
C PRO A 90 20.94 5.54 18.93
N GLU A 91 21.13 4.61 19.86
CA GLU A 91 20.02 4.08 20.68
C GLU A 91 19.25 5.18 21.43
N GLN A 92 19.94 6.19 21.95
CA GLN A 92 19.32 7.35 22.62
C GLN A 92 18.37 8.11 21.70
N VAL A 93 18.74 8.29 20.43
CA VAL A 93 17.90 8.98 19.45
C VAL A 93 16.74 8.08 19.02
N ARG A 94 16.93 6.76 18.99
CA ARG A 94 15.87 5.79 18.72
C ARG A 94 14.77 5.81 19.78
N GLU A 95 15.14 5.88 21.07
CA GLU A 95 14.20 6.00 22.18
C GLU A 95 13.40 7.30 22.11
N ILE A 96 14.08 8.44 21.88
CA ILE A 96 13.40 9.72 21.73
C ILE A 96 12.45 9.68 20.52
N PHE A 97 12.91 9.13 19.40
CA PHE A 97 12.10 9.02 18.18
C PHE A 97 10.90 8.10 18.38
N SER A 98 11.02 7.01 19.14
CA SER A 98 9.90 6.12 19.42
C SER A 98 8.82 6.80 20.26
N ILE A 99 9.21 7.58 21.27
CA ILE A 99 8.30 8.41 22.07
C ILE A 99 7.61 9.47 21.20
N ILE A 100 8.36 10.17 20.34
CA ILE A 100 7.79 11.15 19.40
C ILE A 100 6.78 10.49 18.46
N LEU A 101 7.11 9.32 17.90
CA LEU A 101 6.20 8.59 17.02
C LEU A 101 4.95 8.13 17.77
N GLN A 102 5.08 7.69 19.01
CA GLN A 102 3.95 7.28 19.82
C GLN A 102 3.03 8.46 20.12
N THR A 103 3.58 9.57 20.62
CA THR A 103 2.79 10.77 20.90
C THR A 103 2.13 11.32 19.64
N PHE A 104 2.80 11.29 18.48
CA PHE A 104 2.21 11.68 17.21
C PHE A 104 1.05 10.77 16.79
N ARG A 105 1.18 9.45 17.00
CA ARG A 105 0.09 8.49 16.71
C ARG A 105 -1.11 8.72 17.62
N GLU A 106 -0.87 8.94 18.91
CA GLU A 106 -1.92 9.23 19.89
C GLU A 106 -2.64 10.53 19.54
N GLN A 107 -1.90 11.61 19.25
CA GLN A 107 -2.47 12.89 18.82
C GLN A 107 -3.27 12.75 17.53
N LYS A 108 -2.74 12.04 16.53
CA LYS A 108 -3.46 11.80 15.28
C LYS A 108 -4.76 11.01 15.52
N GLY A 109 -4.71 9.98 16.36
CA GLY A 109 -5.88 9.21 16.75
C GLY A 109 -6.93 10.05 17.49
N GLN A 110 -6.49 10.94 18.39
CA GLN A 110 -7.36 11.85 19.12
C GLN A 110 -8.05 12.85 18.17
N ILE A 111 -7.29 13.50 17.29
CA ILE A 111 -7.82 14.44 16.29
C ILE A 111 -8.81 13.75 15.37
N GLN A 112 -8.51 12.53 14.92
CA GLN A 112 -9.40 11.73 14.09
C GLN A 112 -10.69 11.36 14.84
N ALA A 113 -10.58 10.93 16.10
CA ALA A 113 -11.74 10.60 16.92
C ALA A 113 -12.64 11.82 17.20
N ASP A 114 -12.05 12.97 17.49
CA ASP A 114 -12.79 14.21 17.72
C ASP A 114 -13.47 14.70 16.43
N TRP A 115 -12.80 14.59 15.29
CA TRP A 115 -13.39 14.89 13.98
C TRP A 115 -14.59 13.98 13.66
N ILE A 116 -14.47 12.66 13.92
CA ILE A 116 -15.58 11.71 13.74
C ILE A 116 -16.75 12.10 14.65
N LYS A 117 -16.50 12.35 15.95
CA LYS A 117 -17.54 12.75 16.91
C LYS A 117 -18.27 14.02 16.48
N ASP A 118 -17.56 15.03 16.00
CA ASP A 118 -18.18 16.27 15.56
C ASP A 118 -19.01 16.08 14.27
N LYS A 119 -18.56 15.23 13.35
CA LYS A 119 -19.34 14.84 12.17
C LYS A 119 -20.59 14.04 12.55
N GLU A 120 -20.50 13.14 13.53
CA GLU A 120 -21.65 12.41 14.06
C GLU A 120 -22.67 13.33 14.72
N LYS A 121 -22.23 14.33 15.50
CA LYS A 121 -23.12 15.38 16.05
C LYS A 121 -23.84 16.13 14.94
N GLN A 122 -23.14 16.50 13.86
CA GLN A 122 -23.75 17.17 12.70
C GLN A 122 -24.79 16.26 12.03
N ILE A 123 -24.48 14.98 11.81
CA ILE A 123 -25.43 13.99 11.29
C ILE A 123 -26.67 13.88 12.18
N ASN A 124 -26.52 13.83 13.50
CA ASN A 124 -27.64 13.75 14.43
C ASN A 124 -28.49 15.02 14.38
N SER A 125 -27.88 16.21 14.28
CA SER A 125 -28.61 17.46 14.10
C SER A 125 -29.43 17.49 12.80
N ILE A 126 -28.90 16.91 11.72
CA ILE A 126 -29.59 16.77 10.44
C ILE A 126 -30.76 15.80 10.57
N LYS A 127 -30.57 14.64 11.22
CA LYS A 127 -31.66 13.68 11.49
C LYS A 127 -32.80 14.34 12.26
N CYS A 128 -32.51 15.07 13.33
CA CYS A 128 -33.54 15.79 14.08
C CYS A 128 -34.31 16.82 13.24
N LYS A 129 -33.63 17.52 12.31
CA LYS A 129 -34.31 18.43 11.37
C LYS A 129 -35.22 17.67 10.39
N MET A 130 -34.75 16.53 9.86
CA MET A 130 -35.54 15.68 8.97
C MET A 130 -36.78 15.11 9.68
N ASP A 131 -36.65 14.70 10.94
CA ASP A 131 -37.77 14.17 11.73
C ASP A 131 -38.85 15.26 11.97
N ARG A 132 -38.43 16.51 12.23
CA ARG A 132 -39.36 17.65 12.33
C ARG A 132 -40.10 17.91 11.01
N ILE A 133 -39.39 17.89 9.88
CA ILE A 133 -40.02 18.04 8.56
C ILE A 133 -41.03 16.91 8.32
N GLN A 134 -40.69 15.67 8.69
CA GLN A 134 -41.60 14.53 8.55
C GLN A 134 -42.87 14.70 9.39
N GLN A 135 -42.77 15.19 10.63
CA GLN A 135 -43.93 15.48 11.47
C GLN A 135 -44.84 16.56 10.86
N ILE A 136 -44.27 17.58 10.22
CA ILE A 136 -45.03 18.63 9.54
C ILE A 136 -45.73 18.08 8.29
N LEU A 137 -45.03 17.26 7.50
CA LEU A 137 -45.57 16.64 6.28
C LEU A 137 -46.80 15.78 6.56
N VAL A 138 -46.78 14.97 7.63
CA VAL A 138 -47.91 14.09 8.00
C VAL A 138 -49.19 14.88 8.31
N ASN A 139 -49.07 16.11 8.81
CA ASN A 139 -50.20 16.94 9.23
C ASN A 139 -50.60 18.03 8.22
N SER A 140 -49.89 18.15 7.10
CA SER A 140 -50.07 19.25 6.14
C SER A 140 -50.98 18.85 4.98
N SER A 141 -51.92 19.73 4.61
CA SER A 141 -52.87 19.51 3.50
C SER A 141 -52.56 20.36 2.25
N SER A 142 -51.58 21.27 2.32
CA SER A 142 -51.21 22.16 1.22
C SER A 142 -50.16 21.53 0.32
N PHE A 143 -50.51 21.31 -0.95
CA PHE A 143 -49.65 20.68 -1.95
C PHE A 143 -48.31 21.41 -2.16
N HIS A 144 -48.34 22.74 -2.32
CA HIS A 144 -47.11 23.53 -2.53
C HIS A 144 -46.16 23.53 -1.33
N LEU A 145 -46.70 23.39 -0.12
CA LEU A 145 -45.90 23.32 1.11
C LEU A 145 -45.23 21.94 1.23
N ILE A 146 -45.93 20.88 0.85
CA ILE A 146 -45.41 19.51 0.80
C ILE A 146 -44.23 19.42 -0.18
N GLU A 147 -44.41 19.89 -1.41
CA GLU A 147 -43.35 19.84 -2.45
C GLU A 147 -42.08 20.56 -2.00
N LYS A 148 -42.22 21.73 -1.35
CA LYS A 148 -41.07 22.49 -0.83
C LYS A 148 -40.34 21.75 0.29
N LEU A 149 -41.07 21.16 1.23
CA LEU A 149 -40.51 20.43 2.37
C LEU A 149 -39.86 19.11 1.94
N GLU A 150 -40.42 18.42 0.94
CA GLU A 150 -39.82 17.22 0.35
C GLU A 150 -38.46 17.53 -0.29
N LYS A 151 -38.38 18.65 -1.02
CA LYS A 151 -37.12 19.12 -1.60
C LYS A 151 -36.07 19.44 -0.54
N GLU A 152 -36.45 20.15 0.51
CA GLU A 152 -35.55 20.47 1.64
C GLU A 152 -35.07 19.20 2.37
N ARG A 153 -35.95 18.22 2.55
CA ARG A 153 -35.61 16.92 3.16
C ARG A 153 -34.60 16.14 2.31
N GLU A 154 -34.74 16.17 0.99
CA GLU A 154 -33.81 15.50 0.07
C GLU A 154 -32.41 16.15 0.11
N GLU A 155 -32.33 17.48 0.11
CA GLU A 155 -31.05 18.20 0.26
C GLU A 155 -30.35 17.86 1.59
N LEU A 156 -31.11 17.73 2.69
CA LEU A 156 -30.58 17.29 3.98
C LEU A 156 -30.11 15.84 3.96
N ASN A 157 -30.82 14.95 3.26
CA ASN A 157 -30.46 13.54 3.12
C ASN A 157 -29.15 13.38 2.33
N GLN A 158 -28.97 14.14 1.25
CA GLN A 158 -27.73 14.16 0.48
C GLN A 158 -26.53 14.64 1.31
N LYS A 159 -26.71 15.70 2.12
CA LYS A 159 -25.67 16.19 3.04
C LYS A 159 -25.30 15.13 4.09
N LYS A 160 -26.29 14.43 4.66
CA LYS A 160 -26.06 13.33 5.60
C LYS A 160 -25.25 12.20 4.95
N LEU A 161 -25.63 11.77 3.75
CA LEU A 161 -24.94 10.70 3.03
C LEU A 161 -23.48 11.07 2.76
N LYS A 162 -23.22 12.31 2.35
CA LYS A 162 -21.87 12.85 2.16
C LYS A 162 -21.05 12.76 3.44
N TYR A 163 -21.58 13.19 4.59
CA TYR A 163 -20.86 13.10 5.86
C TYR A 163 -20.62 11.65 6.31
N GLN A 164 -21.53 10.72 6.04
CA GLN A 164 -21.32 9.29 6.33
C GLN A 164 -20.22 8.68 5.44
N GLN A 165 -20.15 9.08 4.18
CA GLN A 165 -19.06 8.68 3.28
C GLN A 165 -17.73 9.26 3.72
N GLU A 166 -17.70 10.52 4.16
CA GLU A 166 -16.50 11.16 4.71
C GLU A 166 -15.97 10.40 5.94
N ILE A 167 -16.85 9.95 6.86
CA ILE A 167 -16.45 9.13 8.01
C ILE A 167 -15.92 7.75 7.60
N THR A 168 -16.54 7.12 6.61
CA THR A 168 -16.18 5.75 6.19
C THR A 168 -14.83 5.69 5.44
N ASN A 169 -14.44 6.80 4.81
CA ASN A 169 -13.19 6.92 4.03
C ASN A 169 -11.98 7.36 4.87
N VAL A 170 -12.15 7.54 6.17
CA VAL A 170 -11.15 8.01 7.14
C VAL A 170 -10.60 6.83 7.96
#